data_AF-A0A0A1XH45-F1
#
_entry.id   AF-A0A0A1XH45-F1
#
_cell.length_a   1.000
_cell.length_b   1.000
_cell.length_c   1.000
_cell.angle_alpha   90.00
_cell.angle_beta   90.00
_cell.angle_gamma   90.00
#
_symmetry.space_group_name_H-M   'P 1'
#
loop_
_entity.id
_entity.type
_entity.pdbx_description
1 polymer ?
#
loop_
_entity_poly.entity_id
_entity_poly.type
_entity_poly.pdbx_seq_one_letter_code
_entity_poly.pdbx_strand_id
1 'polypeptide(L)'
;MDAADFIEMAKRATEAKAASYINAEEPPPEEATGKKKKKKLTKAQKRELRLQKELEFKKLEITEHLKRELELSKRSALRGKEDWEEICREIKIEELKTEVLEWSKKTHRVMQQKDEKVHSLLADIESTQEMHKRNFERHLQVLDFAISCYNTLIEVSKQLYESEAQQRIEEFKDELNAHQKIQDGFRLNCENIMHCTNLVAENQMLTDFDIYVEKQDNVVNTEIEKRYCLRDAIIAKMKALHKQLIDFINSLVNTTLDTKKYEHIHMLMDRQRNFVSESGRLNDIEFRLTRSAGELQRDLVHSEVEAQRKLSDLRLEQEYFLQVRKGIERNINYDRSVTFAKLQTLSGECYGMLKDYQKLLKYGELLLSHAANCRKLQTESEKVVVPKYEELDESAFELEALNLKAHIDISEAELSKHMYLMKNFWHRQALASTQNLLLAKEKRELIEENQKYKDFIKLMSKRENIDDMLKTFTVTSILLPKELQCENKYHMK
;
A
#
# COMPACT_ATOMS: atom_id res chain seq x y z
N MET A 1 -53.12 15.78 2.41
CA MET A 1 -53.94 16.97 2.73
C MET A 1 -54.94 17.10 1.61
N ASP A 2 -56.19 16.76 1.93
CA ASP A 2 -57.26 16.47 0.97
C ASP A 2 -57.98 17.74 0.51
N ALA A 3 -58.50 17.69 -0.72
CA ALA A 3 -59.28 18.76 -1.36
C ALA A 3 -60.58 19.14 -0.60
N ALA A 4 -60.97 18.36 0.42
CA ALA A 4 -62.12 18.63 1.27
C ALA A 4 -61.91 19.82 2.21
N ASP A 5 -60.69 20.04 2.71
CA ASP A 5 -60.39 21.10 3.69
C ASP A 5 -60.46 22.50 3.08
N PHE A 6 -60.21 22.63 1.76
CA PHE A 6 -60.27 23.90 1.05
C PHE A 6 -61.71 24.36 0.79
N ILE A 7 -62.64 23.43 0.60
CA ILE A 7 -64.05 23.72 0.33
C ILE A 7 -64.77 24.15 1.61
N GLU A 8 -64.40 23.61 2.77
CA GLU A 8 -64.96 23.99 4.06
C GLU A 8 -64.47 25.38 4.51
N MET A 9 -63.23 25.74 4.20
CA MET A 9 -62.66 27.06 4.51
C MET A 9 -63.27 28.17 3.64
N ALA A 10 -63.59 27.87 2.37
CA ALA A 10 -64.27 28.82 1.47
C ALA A 10 -65.72 29.11 1.89
N LYS A 11 -66.45 28.12 2.43
CA LYS A 11 -67.83 28.32 2.93
C LYS A 11 -67.90 29.19 4.19
N ARG A 12 -66.91 29.11 5.07
CA ARG A 12 -66.84 29.96 6.29
C ARG A 12 -66.53 31.44 6.01
N ALA A 13 -65.90 31.76 4.88
CA ALA A 13 -65.54 33.15 4.55
C ALA A 13 -66.72 33.95 3.95
N THR A 14 -67.72 33.28 3.35
CA THR A 14 -68.85 33.93 2.68
C THR A 14 -70.04 34.24 3.59
N GLU A 15 -70.12 33.66 4.79
CA GLU A 15 -71.26 33.85 5.71
C GLU A 15 -71.08 35.02 6.70
N ALA A 16 -69.93 35.69 6.71
CA ALA A 16 -69.58 36.72 7.72
C ALA A 16 -69.74 38.19 7.27
N LYS A 17 -70.38 38.48 6.13
CA LYS A 17 -70.44 39.86 5.57
C LYS A 17 -71.81 40.35 5.09
N ALA A 18 -72.90 39.82 5.65
CA ALA A 18 -74.28 40.21 5.31
C ALA A 18 -75.11 40.73 6.49
N ALA A 19 -74.49 41.42 7.46
CA ALA A 19 -75.20 42.01 8.60
C ALA A 19 -74.54 43.30 9.09
N SER A 20 -74.95 44.45 8.55
CA SER A 20 -75.14 45.72 9.30
C SER A 20 -75.43 46.87 8.33
N TYR A 21 -76.63 47.44 8.39
CA TYR A 21 -77.00 48.85 8.14
C TYR A 21 -78.54 48.88 8.31
N ILE A 22 -79.03 48.87 9.55
CA ILE A 22 -79.44 50.03 10.37
C ILE A 22 -80.58 50.83 9.70
N ASN A 23 -81.82 50.45 10.05
CA ASN A 23 -82.98 51.33 10.15
C ASN A 23 -82.86 52.13 11.46
N ALA A 24 -83.13 53.43 11.43
CA ALA A 24 -83.88 54.13 12.48
C ALA A 24 -84.10 55.63 12.13
N GLU A 25 -85.31 56.07 12.47
CA GLU A 25 -85.68 57.42 12.92
C GLU A 25 -86.03 58.52 11.91
N GLU A 26 -87.32 58.52 11.58
CA GLU A 26 -88.15 59.74 11.51
C GLU A 26 -87.96 60.65 12.74
N PRO A 27 -88.15 61.97 12.53
CA PRO A 27 -89.02 62.70 13.45
C PRO A 27 -90.02 63.64 12.72
N PRO A 28 -91.30 63.68 13.13
CA PRO A 28 -92.26 64.77 12.84
C PRO A 28 -92.36 65.70 14.07
N PRO A 29 -93.36 66.59 14.23
CA PRO A 29 -94.08 67.49 13.31
C PRO A 29 -94.01 68.95 13.80
N GLU A 30 -94.32 69.95 12.94
CA GLU A 30 -94.76 71.26 13.43
C GLU A 30 -96.11 71.66 12.82
N GLU A 31 -97.05 71.84 13.72
CA GLU A 31 -98.42 72.27 13.49
C GLU A 31 -98.53 73.80 13.37
N ALA A 32 -99.65 74.19 12.78
CA ALA A 32 -100.56 75.22 13.29
C ALA A 32 -100.54 76.64 12.70
N THR A 33 -101.80 77.04 12.44
CA THR A 33 -102.36 78.40 12.43
C THR A 33 -102.26 79.17 11.10
N GLY A 34 -103.29 79.83 10.58
CA GLY A 34 -104.60 80.13 11.15
C GLY A 34 -105.58 80.74 10.14
N LYS A 35 -106.86 80.49 10.41
CA LYS A 35 -108.05 81.06 9.77
C LYS A 35 -108.02 82.61 9.81
N LYS A 36 -108.26 83.30 8.67
CA LYS A 36 -108.78 84.70 8.68
C LYS A 36 -109.88 84.95 7.64
N LYS A 37 -111.09 85.03 8.20
CA LYS A 37 -112.29 85.83 7.89
C LYS A 37 -112.44 86.52 6.51
N LYS A 38 -113.58 86.22 5.88
CA LYS A 38 -114.28 86.97 4.83
C LYS A 38 -114.32 88.49 5.14
N LYS A 39 -113.76 89.31 4.24
CA LYS A 39 -114.16 90.72 4.02
C LYS A 39 -114.63 90.86 2.58
N LYS A 40 -115.86 91.34 2.39
CA LYS A 40 -116.43 91.70 1.09
C LYS A 40 -115.64 92.89 0.54
N LEU A 41 -114.93 92.74 -0.58
CA LEU A 41 -114.39 93.83 -1.38
C LEU A 41 -114.60 93.54 -2.89
N THR A 42 -114.59 94.63 -3.65
CA THR A 42 -115.27 94.94 -4.92
C THR A 42 -114.79 94.15 -6.15
N LYS A 43 -115.61 94.06 -7.22
CA LYS A 43 -115.43 93.25 -8.46
C LYS A 43 -114.12 93.42 -9.26
N ALA A 44 -113.18 94.31 -8.88
CA ALA A 44 -111.94 94.57 -9.61
C ALA A 44 -110.73 93.72 -9.14
N GLN A 45 -110.61 93.39 -7.84
CA GLN A 45 -109.45 92.64 -7.29
C GLN A 45 -109.49 91.12 -7.53
N LYS A 46 -110.66 90.57 -7.94
CA LYS A 46 -110.81 89.14 -8.27
C LYS A 46 -110.10 88.72 -9.56
N ARG A 47 -109.72 89.66 -10.44
CA ARG A 47 -108.94 89.37 -11.66
C ARG A 47 -107.44 89.28 -11.37
N GLU A 48 -106.91 90.13 -10.50
CA GLU A 48 -105.48 90.15 -10.15
C GLU A 48 -105.05 88.95 -9.31
N LEU A 49 -105.90 88.50 -8.38
CA LEU A 49 -105.63 87.33 -7.54
C LEU A 49 -105.80 86.00 -8.30
N ARG A 50 -106.52 86.02 -9.44
CA ARG A 50 -106.54 84.91 -10.41
C ARG A 50 -105.25 84.89 -11.22
N LEU A 51 -104.77 86.05 -11.67
CA LEU A 51 -103.48 86.19 -12.36
C LEU A 51 -102.29 85.77 -11.47
N GLN A 52 -102.26 86.13 -10.20
CA GLN A 52 -101.21 85.67 -9.27
C GLN A 52 -101.30 84.16 -8.99
N LYS A 53 -102.51 83.62 -8.81
CA LYS A 53 -102.69 82.16 -8.67
C LYS A 53 -102.36 81.40 -9.96
N GLU A 54 -102.63 81.97 -11.13
CA GLU A 54 -102.22 81.40 -12.42
C GLU A 54 -100.70 81.49 -12.62
N LEU A 55 -100.05 82.56 -12.16
CA LEU A 55 -98.59 82.70 -12.18
C LEU A 55 -97.90 81.78 -11.16
N GLU A 56 -98.46 81.61 -9.98
CA GLU A 56 -97.98 80.66 -8.97
C GLU A 56 -98.24 79.20 -9.40
N PHE A 57 -99.37 78.92 -10.03
CA PHE A 57 -99.67 77.61 -10.62
C PHE A 57 -98.71 77.30 -11.78
N LYS A 58 -98.45 78.26 -12.67
CA LYS A 58 -97.42 78.11 -13.73
C LYS A 58 -96.01 77.96 -13.15
N LYS A 59 -95.66 78.66 -12.08
CA LYS A 59 -94.38 78.45 -11.38
C LYS A 59 -94.30 77.06 -10.76
N LEU A 60 -95.37 76.58 -10.14
CA LEU A 60 -95.44 75.23 -9.58
C LEU A 60 -95.33 74.16 -10.67
N GLU A 61 -96.00 74.35 -11.81
CA GLU A 61 -95.93 73.48 -12.98
C GLU A 61 -94.51 73.43 -13.57
N ILE A 62 -93.82 74.57 -13.65
CA ILE A 62 -92.40 74.64 -14.05
C ILE A 62 -91.51 73.95 -13.01
N THR A 63 -91.74 74.15 -11.70
CA THR A 63 -90.95 73.47 -10.67
C THR A 63 -91.22 71.97 -10.60
N GLU A 64 -92.44 71.51 -10.88
CA GLU A 64 -92.75 70.08 -11.02
C GLU A 64 -92.13 69.50 -12.28
N HIS A 65 -92.16 70.21 -13.41
CA HIS A 65 -91.47 69.81 -14.63
C HIS A 65 -89.96 69.67 -14.38
N LEU A 66 -89.34 70.67 -13.74
CA LEU A 66 -87.93 70.64 -13.38
C LEU A 66 -87.61 69.54 -12.37
N LYS A 67 -88.47 69.26 -11.38
CA LYS A 67 -88.30 68.12 -10.46
C LYS A 67 -88.39 66.79 -11.17
N ARG A 68 -89.34 66.62 -12.10
CA ARG A 68 -89.46 65.41 -12.93
C ARG A 68 -88.25 65.25 -13.85
N GLU A 69 -87.77 66.32 -14.47
CA GLU A 69 -86.52 66.26 -15.27
C GLU A 69 -85.30 65.94 -14.41
N LEU A 70 -85.21 66.48 -13.19
CA LEU A 70 -84.12 66.21 -12.26
C LEU A 70 -84.19 64.77 -11.72
N GLU A 71 -85.38 64.24 -11.46
CA GLU A 71 -85.59 62.82 -11.11
C GLU A 71 -85.29 61.88 -12.29
N LEU A 72 -85.67 62.25 -13.52
CA LEU A 72 -85.31 61.51 -14.72
C LEU A 72 -83.79 61.54 -14.95
N SER A 73 -83.16 62.69 -14.74
CA SER A 73 -81.70 62.85 -14.81
C SER A 73 -80.99 62.01 -13.73
N LYS A 74 -81.47 62.01 -12.48
CA LYS A 74 -80.95 61.16 -11.40
C LYS A 74 -81.12 59.67 -11.71
N ARG A 75 -82.29 59.25 -12.20
CA ARG A 75 -82.53 57.85 -12.63
C ARG A 75 -81.69 57.46 -13.83
N SER A 76 -81.41 58.39 -14.74
CA SER A 76 -80.53 58.17 -15.88
C SER A 76 -79.06 58.11 -15.46
N ALA A 77 -78.65 58.92 -14.48
CA ALA A 77 -77.29 58.90 -13.92
C ALA A 77 -77.03 57.66 -13.07
N LEU A 78 -78.03 57.20 -12.31
CA LEU A 78 -77.98 55.92 -11.59
C LEU A 78 -77.87 54.75 -12.55
N ARG A 79 -78.70 54.69 -13.59
CA ARG A 79 -78.58 53.67 -14.65
C ARG A 79 -77.22 53.73 -15.33
N GLY A 80 -76.75 54.91 -15.73
CA GLY A 80 -75.42 55.06 -16.31
C GLY A 80 -74.28 54.63 -15.37
N LYS A 81 -74.45 54.79 -14.05
CA LYS A 81 -73.50 54.30 -13.05
C LYS A 81 -73.55 52.78 -12.90
N GLU A 82 -74.74 52.20 -12.85
CA GLU A 82 -74.96 50.74 -12.80
C GLU A 82 -74.39 50.07 -14.06
N ASP A 83 -74.70 50.61 -15.25
CA ASP A 83 -74.17 50.15 -16.54
C ASP A 83 -72.64 50.26 -16.58
N TRP A 84 -72.07 51.36 -16.05
CA TRP A 84 -70.62 51.52 -15.96
C TRP A 84 -69.96 50.53 -14.99
N GLU A 85 -70.58 50.27 -13.83
CA GLU A 85 -70.12 49.29 -12.86
C GLU A 85 -70.24 47.85 -13.37
N GLU A 86 -71.25 47.57 -14.21
CA GLU A 86 -71.42 46.28 -14.90
C GLU A 86 -70.33 46.10 -15.96
N ILE A 87 -70.09 47.09 -16.82
CA ILE A 87 -68.99 47.07 -17.81
C ILE A 87 -67.63 46.90 -17.11
N CYS A 88 -67.37 47.64 -16.02
CA CYS A 88 -66.13 47.50 -15.26
C CYS A 88 -65.97 46.10 -14.65
N ARG A 89 -67.06 45.49 -14.16
CA ARG A 89 -67.05 44.11 -13.65
C ARG A 89 -66.77 43.11 -14.75
N GLU A 90 -67.40 43.24 -15.91
CA GLU A 90 -67.18 42.33 -17.05
C GLU A 90 -65.72 42.40 -17.53
N ILE A 91 -65.17 43.60 -17.69
CA ILE A 91 -63.76 43.79 -18.04
C ILE A 91 -62.87 43.16 -16.98
N LYS A 92 -63.15 43.40 -15.69
CA LYS A 92 -62.31 42.86 -14.61
C LYS A 92 -62.38 41.34 -14.50
N ILE A 93 -63.55 40.75 -14.74
CA ILE A 93 -63.73 39.30 -14.76
C ILE A 93 -62.93 38.67 -15.90
N GLU A 94 -62.93 39.27 -17.09
CA GLU A 94 -62.11 38.78 -18.21
C GLU A 94 -60.62 38.93 -17.93
N GLU A 95 -60.16 40.06 -17.37
CA GLU A 95 -58.77 40.21 -16.92
C GLU A 95 -58.37 39.12 -15.93
N LEU A 96 -59.18 38.89 -14.88
CA LEU A 96 -58.90 37.85 -13.88
C LEU A 96 -58.90 36.44 -14.49
N LYS A 97 -59.79 36.14 -15.45
CA LYS A 97 -59.77 34.86 -16.16
C LYS A 97 -58.48 34.69 -16.97
N THR A 98 -58.06 35.72 -17.70
CA THR A 98 -56.81 35.67 -18.47
C THR A 98 -55.60 35.49 -17.56
N GLU A 99 -55.55 36.20 -16.43
CA GLU A 99 -54.50 36.08 -15.44
C GLU A 99 -54.49 34.66 -14.84
N VAL A 100 -55.62 34.13 -14.41
CA VAL A 100 -55.72 32.74 -13.88
C VAL A 100 -55.26 31.71 -14.92
N LEU A 101 -55.58 31.89 -16.20
CA LEU A 101 -55.12 31.02 -17.27
C LEU A 101 -53.60 31.12 -17.48
N GLU A 102 -53.03 32.32 -17.38
CA GLU A 102 -51.58 32.53 -17.44
C GLU A 102 -50.86 31.91 -16.24
N TRP A 103 -51.37 32.09 -15.02
CA TRP A 103 -50.86 31.44 -13.82
C TRP A 103 -50.94 29.91 -13.91
N SER A 104 -52.04 29.38 -14.45
CA SER A 104 -52.20 27.94 -14.70
C SER A 104 -51.13 27.43 -15.68
N LYS A 105 -50.93 28.11 -16.82
CA LYS A 105 -49.88 27.77 -17.80
C LYS A 105 -48.48 27.85 -17.21
N LYS A 106 -48.19 28.89 -16.42
CA LYS A 106 -46.89 29.08 -15.77
C LYS A 106 -46.62 27.97 -14.75
N THR A 107 -47.62 27.65 -13.94
CA THR A 107 -47.53 26.57 -12.94
C THR A 107 -47.35 25.21 -13.61
N HIS A 108 -48.06 24.95 -14.70
CA HIS A 108 -47.91 23.72 -15.47
C HIS A 108 -46.51 23.57 -16.07
N ARG A 109 -45.94 24.64 -16.63
CA ARG A 109 -44.54 24.64 -17.12
C ARG A 109 -43.54 24.35 -16.00
N VAL A 110 -43.70 24.98 -14.84
CA VAL A 110 -42.83 24.72 -13.69
C VAL A 110 -42.96 23.27 -13.21
N MET A 111 -44.17 22.71 -13.23
CA MET A 111 -44.39 21.31 -12.89
C MET A 111 -43.69 20.37 -13.88
N GLN A 112 -43.86 20.59 -15.19
CA GLN A 112 -43.18 19.82 -16.23
C GLN A 112 -41.66 19.87 -16.08
N GLN A 113 -41.07 21.06 -15.85
CA GLN A 113 -39.63 21.19 -15.63
C GLN A 113 -39.16 20.43 -14.37
N LYS A 114 -39.97 20.41 -13.31
CA LYS A 114 -39.67 19.62 -12.11
C LYS A 114 -39.77 18.13 -12.39
N ASP A 115 -40.79 17.69 -13.12
CA ASP A 115 -40.98 16.28 -13.49
C ASP A 115 -39.84 15.78 -14.40
N GLU A 116 -39.43 16.58 -15.39
CA GLU A 116 -38.25 16.33 -16.22
C GLU A 116 -36.99 16.25 -15.36
N LYS A 117 -36.84 17.15 -14.38
CA LYS A 117 -35.68 17.12 -13.49
C LYS A 117 -35.69 15.87 -12.59
N VAL A 118 -36.86 15.45 -12.10
CA VAL A 118 -37.01 14.21 -11.34
C VAL A 118 -36.66 13.01 -12.21
N HIS A 119 -37.12 12.96 -13.47
CA HIS A 119 -36.79 11.87 -14.39
C HIS A 119 -35.28 11.81 -14.68
N SER A 120 -34.64 12.96 -14.91
CA SER A 120 -33.18 13.04 -15.06
C SER A 120 -32.45 12.54 -13.81
N LEU A 121 -32.91 12.92 -12.60
CA LEU A 121 -32.30 12.45 -11.36
C LEU A 121 -32.48 10.94 -11.16
N LEU A 122 -33.65 10.39 -11.51
CA LEU A 122 -33.87 8.94 -11.46
C LEU A 122 -32.96 8.18 -12.43
N ALA A 123 -32.77 8.70 -13.65
CA ALA A 123 -31.83 8.13 -14.62
C ALA A 123 -30.38 8.20 -14.14
N ASP A 124 -29.97 9.31 -13.51
CA ASP A 124 -28.64 9.45 -12.91
C ASP A 124 -28.43 8.45 -11.76
N ILE A 125 -29.46 8.22 -10.93
CA ILE A 125 -29.43 7.21 -9.86
C ILE A 125 -29.27 5.81 -10.45
N GLU A 126 -30.01 5.46 -11.49
CA GLU A 126 -29.91 4.15 -12.14
C GLU A 126 -28.53 3.95 -12.77
N SER A 127 -28.00 4.96 -13.48
CA SER A 127 -26.66 4.93 -14.07
C SER A 127 -25.56 4.78 -13.02
N THR A 128 -25.65 5.51 -11.91
CA THR A 128 -24.68 5.39 -10.81
C THR A 128 -24.76 4.02 -10.12
N GLN A 129 -25.96 3.48 -9.91
CA GLN A 129 -26.13 2.12 -9.39
C GLN A 129 -25.53 1.06 -10.33
N GLU A 130 -25.73 1.18 -11.63
CA GLU A 130 -25.14 0.25 -12.60
C GLU A 130 -23.61 0.36 -12.62
N MET A 131 -23.06 1.57 -12.55
CA MET A 131 -21.62 1.79 -12.41
C MET A 131 -21.07 1.17 -11.13
N HIS A 132 -21.77 1.33 -9.99
CA HIS A 132 -21.38 0.70 -8.73
C HIS A 132 -21.39 -0.82 -8.83
N LYS A 133 -22.42 -1.41 -9.45
CA LYS A 133 -22.51 -2.86 -9.68
C LYS A 133 -21.33 -3.37 -10.52
N ARG A 134 -21.04 -2.73 -11.66
CA ARG A 134 -19.90 -3.10 -12.52
C ARG A 134 -18.56 -2.97 -11.80
N ASN A 135 -18.38 -1.92 -11.00
CA ASN A 135 -17.16 -1.72 -10.22
C ASN A 135 -17.01 -2.82 -9.16
N PHE A 136 -18.10 -3.17 -8.48
CA PHE A 136 -18.10 -4.27 -7.50
C PHE A 136 -17.78 -5.62 -8.16
N GLU A 137 -18.36 -5.92 -9.32
CA GLU A 137 -18.02 -7.11 -10.11
C GLU A 137 -16.55 -7.14 -10.50
N ARG A 138 -15.98 -6.00 -10.91
CA ARG A 138 -14.55 -5.87 -11.21
C ARG A 138 -13.69 -6.13 -9.98
N HIS A 139 -14.08 -5.60 -8.82
CA HIS A 139 -13.38 -5.85 -7.56
C HIS A 139 -13.42 -7.33 -7.16
N LEU A 140 -14.55 -8.01 -7.36
CA LEU A 140 -14.65 -9.46 -7.15
C LEU A 140 -13.69 -10.24 -8.07
N GLN A 141 -13.64 -9.90 -9.36
CA GLN A 141 -12.72 -10.55 -10.30
C GLN A 141 -11.24 -10.36 -9.91
N VAL A 142 -10.86 -9.17 -9.43
CA VAL A 142 -9.51 -8.91 -8.92
C VAL A 142 -9.22 -9.74 -7.68
N LEU A 143 -10.21 -9.88 -6.79
CA LEU A 143 -10.09 -10.70 -5.58
C LEU A 143 -9.95 -12.19 -5.91
N ASP A 144 -10.73 -12.70 -6.87
CA ASP A 144 -10.61 -14.07 -7.37
C ASP A 144 -9.24 -14.34 -7.99
N PHE A 145 -8.73 -13.38 -8.78
CA PHE A 145 -7.38 -13.46 -9.34
C PHE A 145 -6.32 -13.49 -8.24
N ALA A 146 -6.44 -12.65 -7.21
CA ALA A 146 -5.54 -12.64 -6.08
C ALA A 146 -5.57 -13.98 -5.32
N ILE A 147 -6.75 -14.55 -5.07
CA ILE A 147 -6.91 -15.88 -4.46
C ILE A 147 -6.21 -16.94 -5.30
N SER A 148 -6.39 -16.92 -6.63
CA SER A 148 -5.72 -17.87 -7.53
C SER A 148 -4.19 -17.76 -7.47
N CYS A 149 -3.66 -16.54 -7.41
CA CYS A 149 -2.22 -16.29 -7.23
C CYS A 149 -1.70 -16.81 -5.88
N TYR A 150 -2.45 -16.62 -4.79
CA TYR A 150 -2.06 -17.14 -3.48
C TYR A 150 -2.10 -18.66 -3.43
N ASN A 151 -3.12 -19.29 -4.03
CA ASN A 151 -3.21 -20.75 -4.09
C ASN A 151 -2.05 -21.36 -4.89
N THR A 152 -1.71 -20.77 -6.03
CA THR A 152 -0.55 -21.20 -6.83
C THR A 152 0.76 -20.99 -6.09
N LEU A 153 0.94 -19.88 -5.37
CA LEU A 153 2.10 -19.65 -4.52
C LEU A 153 2.24 -20.70 -3.41
N ILE A 154 1.13 -21.03 -2.73
CA ILE A 154 1.09 -22.06 -1.69
C ILE A 154 1.45 -23.43 -2.28
N GLU A 155 0.91 -23.77 -3.44
CA GLU A 155 1.16 -25.05 -4.10
C GLU A 155 2.63 -25.19 -4.54
N VAL A 156 3.21 -24.15 -5.14
CA VAL A 156 4.64 -24.11 -5.50
C VAL A 156 5.52 -24.21 -4.25
N SER A 157 5.19 -23.47 -3.19
CA SER A 157 5.93 -23.53 -1.92
C SER A 157 5.90 -24.95 -1.32
N LYS A 158 4.72 -25.60 -1.36
CA LYS A 158 4.57 -26.99 -0.91
C LYS A 158 5.42 -27.95 -1.73
N GLN A 159 5.40 -27.83 -3.06
CA GLN A 159 6.22 -28.67 -3.95
C GLN A 159 7.72 -28.49 -3.70
N LEU A 160 8.17 -27.24 -3.50
CA LEU A 160 9.57 -26.95 -3.16
C LEU A 160 9.97 -27.58 -1.83
N TYR A 161 9.12 -27.47 -0.81
CA TYR A 161 9.36 -28.09 0.49
C TYR A 161 9.41 -29.62 0.39
N GLU A 162 8.48 -30.24 -0.33
CA GLU A 162 8.46 -31.69 -0.55
C GLU A 162 9.70 -32.16 -1.32
N SER A 163 10.13 -31.40 -2.33
CA SER A 163 11.36 -31.67 -3.08
C SER A 163 12.60 -31.58 -2.20
N GLU A 164 12.73 -30.53 -1.38
CA GLU A 164 13.86 -30.36 -0.47
C GLU A 164 13.88 -31.46 0.59
N ALA A 165 12.72 -31.80 1.18
CA ALA A 165 12.61 -32.89 2.13
C ALA A 165 13.02 -34.23 1.51
N GLN A 166 12.61 -34.50 0.26
CA GLN A 166 13.00 -35.72 -0.45
C GLN A 166 14.51 -35.76 -0.72
N GLN A 167 15.09 -34.64 -1.14
CA GLN A 167 16.54 -34.52 -1.34
C GLN A 167 17.30 -34.79 -0.04
N ARG A 168 16.87 -34.22 1.10
CA ARG A 168 17.47 -34.48 2.41
C ARG A 168 17.39 -35.94 2.83
N ILE A 169 16.26 -36.60 2.54
CA ILE A 169 16.10 -38.04 2.82
C ILE A 169 17.05 -38.87 1.95
N GLU A 170 17.25 -38.49 0.69
CA GLU A 170 18.16 -39.17 -0.22
C GLU A 170 19.62 -38.99 0.20
N GLU A 171 20.03 -37.75 0.51
CA GLU A 171 21.35 -37.44 1.09
C GLU A 171 21.63 -38.30 2.34
N PHE A 172 20.65 -38.40 3.25
CA PHE A 172 20.79 -39.20 4.46
C PHE A 172 20.91 -40.71 4.18
N LYS A 173 20.19 -41.22 3.17
CA LYS A 173 20.31 -42.63 2.74
C LYS A 173 21.69 -42.91 2.15
N ASP A 174 22.22 -41.97 1.36
CA ASP A 174 23.55 -42.10 0.77
C ASP A 174 24.64 -42.07 1.84
N GLU A 175 24.52 -41.20 2.84
CA GLU A 175 25.41 -41.18 4.02
C GLU A 175 25.35 -42.51 4.78
N LEU A 176 24.14 -43.04 5.05
CA LEU A 176 23.98 -44.35 5.69
C LEU A 176 24.65 -45.47 4.88
N ASN A 177 24.46 -45.49 3.56
CA ASN A 177 25.08 -46.48 2.68
C ASN A 177 26.61 -46.35 2.66
N ALA A 178 27.15 -45.13 2.68
CA ALA A 178 28.58 -44.88 2.77
C ALA A 178 29.14 -45.36 4.11
N HIS A 179 28.47 -45.08 5.22
CA HIS A 179 28.82 -45.58 6.54
C HIS A 179 28.81 -47.11 6.60
N GLN A 180 27.78 -47.75 6.03
CA GLN A 180 27.69 -49.20 5.96
C GLN A 180 28.86 -49.80 5.19
N LYS A 181 29.23 -49.24 4.03
CA LYS A 181 30.39 -49.68 3.23
C LYS A 181 31.69 -49.55 4.00
N ILE A 182 31.88 -48.46 4.75
CA ILE A 182 33.05 -48.26 5.60
C ILE A 182 33.09 -49.31 6.71
N GLN A 183 31.95 -49.56 7.38
CA GLN A 183 31.85 -50.58 8.43
C GLN A 183 32.12 -51.99 7.90
N ASP A 184 31.56 -52.35 6.75
CA ASP A 184 31.80 -53.64 6.11
C ASP A 184 33.27 -53.79 5.69
N GLY A 185 33.90 -52.70 5.21
CA GLY A 185 35.33 -52.64 4.93
C GLY A 185 36.18 -52.87 6.18
N PHE A 186 35.84 -52.23 7.32
CA PHE A 186 36.51 -52.47 8.59
C PHE A 186 36.32 -53.91 9.08
N ARG A 187 35.10 -54.46 8.97
CA ARG A 187 34.82 -55.86 9.35
C ARG A 187 35.70 -56.82 8.56
N LEU A 188 35.73 -56.68 7.22
CA LEU A 188 36.53 -57.53 6.35
C LEU A 188 38.03 -57.39 6.66
N ASN A 189 38.51 -56.17 6.92
CA ASN A 189 39.91 -55.96 7.28
C ASN A 189 40.26 -56.63 8.60
N CYS A 190 39.41 -56.53 9.63
CA CYS A 190 39.60 -57.23 10.90
C CYS A 190 39.59 -58.76 10.72
N GLU A 191 38.67 -59.30 9.92
CA GLU A 191 38.63 -60.73 9.59
C GLU A 191 39.92 -61.19 8.90
N ASN A 192 40.41 -60.42 7.93
CA ASN A 192 41.67 -60.69 7.23
C ASN A 192 42.88 -60.63 8.18
N ILE A 193 42.96 -59.61 9.03
CA ILE A 193 44.03 -59.49 10.03
C ILE A 193 44.00 -60.67 11.00
N MET A 194 42.81 -61.06 11.48
CA MET A 194 42.64 -62.22 12.36
C MET A 194 43.08 -63.51 11.67
N HIS A 195 42.69 -63.73 10.41
CA HIS A 195 43.12 -64.89 9.63
C HIS A 195 44.64 -64.92 9.42
N CYS A 196 45.25 -63.81 9.01
CA CYS A 196 46.70 -63.70 8.86
C CYS A 196 47.43 -63.95 10.17
N THR A 197 46.92 -63.41 11.29
CA THR A 197 47.50 -63.62 12.63
C THR A 197 47.44 -65.09 13.03
N ASN A 198 46.31 -65.76 12.80
CA ASN A 198 46.16 -67.19 13.06
C ASN A 198 47.14 -68.03 12.22
N LEU A 199 47.28 -67.70 10.94
CA LEU A 199 48.22 -68.40 10.04
C LEU A 199 49.67 -68.21 10.49
N VAL A 200 50.06 -66.99 10.90
CA VAL A 200 51.39 -66.72 11.45
C VAL A 200 51.62 -67.49 12.74
N ALA A 201 50.63 -67.53 13.63
CA ALA A 201 50.72 -68.30 14.88
C ALA A 201 50.86 -69.81 14.62
N GLU A 202 50.10 -70.36 13.66
CA GLU A 202 50.22 -71.77 13.25
C GLU A 202 51.62 -72.08 12.69
N ASN A 203 52.12 -71.24 11.78
CA ASN A 203 53.47 -71.39 11.23
C ASN A 203 54.55 -71.26 12.30
N GLN A 204 54.37 -70.39 13.29
CA GLN A 204 55.28 -70.27 14.41
C GLN A 204 55.30 -71.55 15.25
N MET A 205 54.13 -72.14 15.53
CA MET A 205 54.03 -73.41 16.27
C MET A 205 54.71 -74.56 15.52
N LEU A 206 54.56 -74.63 14.19
CA LEU A 206 55.26 -75.60 13.35
C LEU A 206 56.78 -75.40 13.42
N THR A 207 57.23 -74.14 13.30
CA THR A 207 58.66 -73.80 13.39
C THR A 207 59.23 -74.15 14.77
N ASP A 208 58.50 -73.87 15.84
CA ASP A 208 58.88 -74.21 17.22
C ASP A 208 58.95 -75.73 17.42
N PHE A 209 58.04 -76.48 16.78
CA PHE A 209 58.09 -77.94 16.77
C PHE A 209 59.32 -78.48 16.02
N ASP A 210 59.64 -77.93 14.85
CA ASP A 210 60.83 -78.30 14.09
C ASP A 210 62.12 -78.03 14.90
N ILE A 211 62.20 -76.88 15.57
CA ILE A 211 63.31 -76.55 16.48
C ILE A 211 63.38 -77.54 17.64
N TYR A 212 62.24 -77.97 18.19
CA TYR A 212 62.20 -78.97 19.25
C TYR A 212 62.75 -80.33 18.79
N VAL A 213 62.34 -80.79 17.60
CA VAL A 213 62.84 -82.03 16.99
C VAL A 213 64.35 -81.94 16.75
N GLU A 214 64.82 -80.83 16.18
CA GLU A 214 66.26 -80.60 15.95
C GLU A 214 67.06 -80.66 17.26
N LYS A 215 66.54 -80.08 18.35
CA LYS A 215 67.17 -80.20 19.68
C LYS A 215 67.23 -81.65 20.17
N GLN A 216 66.17 -82.42 19.97
CA GLN A 216 66.15 -83.84 20.36
C GLN A 216 67.18 -84.65 19.54
N ASP A 217 67.23 -84.42 18.23
CA ASP A 217 68.21 -85.04 17.34
C ASP A 217 69.64 -84.65 17.72
N ASN A 218 69.87 -83.39 18.09
CA ASN A 218 71.17 -82.94 18.61
C ASN A 218 71.56 -83.70 19.89
N VAL A 219 70.63 -83.92 20.83
CA VAL A 219 70.91 -84.73 22.03
C VAL A 219 71.25 -86.17 21.64
N VAL A 220 70.48 -86.80 20.76
CA VAL A 220 70.76 -88.16 20.26
C VAL A 220 72.12 -88.21 19.57
N ASN A 221 72.43 -87.24 18.72
CA ASN A 221 73.72 -87.12 18.04
C ASN A 221 74.87 -86.96 19.04
N THR A 222 74.72 -86.13 20.09
CA THR A 222 75.76 -86.03 21.13
C THR A 222 75.97 -87.34 21.89
N GLU A 223 74.91 -88.12 22.15
CA GLU A 223 75.04 -89.44 22.76
C GLU A 223 75.69 -90.45 21.81
N ILE A 224 75.38 -90.37 20.51
CA ILE A 224 76.04 -91.16 19.47
C ILE A 224 77.54 -90.80 19.40
N GLU A 225 77.90 -89.51 19.42
CA GLU A 225 79.28 -89.03 19.47
C GLU A 225 79.99 -89.50 20.73
N LYS A 226 79.37 -89.42 21.90
CA LYS A 226 79.93 -89.98 23.14
C LYS A 226 80.19 -91.48 23.01
N ARG A 227 79.26 -92.24 22.42
CA ARG A 227 79.46 -93.67 22.14
C ARG A 227 80.60 -93.91 21.16
N TYR A 228 80.76 -93.08 20.13
CA TYR A 228 81.91 -93.14 19.23
C TYR A 228 83.21 -92.83 19.97
N CYS A 229 83.28 -91.77 20.77
CA CYS A 229 84.44 -91.46 21.61
C CYS A 229 84.79 -92.61 22.56
N LEU A 230 83.79 -93.24 23.17
CA LEU A 230 83.98 -94.37 24.10
C LEU A 230 84.46 -95.62 23.35
N ARG A 231 83.87 -95.90 22.18
CA ARG A 231 84.34 -96.94 21.27
C ARG A 231 85.78 -96.67 20.83
N ASP A 232 86.12 -95.45 20.44
CA ASP A 232 87.46 -95.07 20.02
C ASP A 232 88.45 -95.16 21.18
N ALA A 233 88.05 -94.83 22.40
CA ALA A 233 88.85 -95.05 23.60
C ALA A 233 89.07 -96.55 23.89
N ILE A 234 88.05 -97.38 23.70
CA ILE A 234 88.16 -98.85 23.80
C ILE A 234 89.05 -99.39 22.70
N ILE A 235 88.87 -98.95 21.45
CA ILE A 235 89.72 -99.30 20.30
C ILE A 235 91.15 -98.83 20.58
N ALA A 236 91.36 -97.66 21.17
CA ALA A 236 92.69 -97.17 21.54
C ALA A 236 93.31 -98.03 22.64
N LYS A 237 92.55 -98.45 23.67
CA LYS A 237 93.01 -99.41 24.69
C LYS A 237 93.28 -100.79 24.10
N MET A 238 92.41 -101.31 23.23
CA MET A 238 92.61 -102.56 22.50
C MET A 238 93.83 -102.46 21.60
N LYS A 239 94.01 -101.36 20.87
CA LYS A 239 95.21 -101.08 20.08
C LYS A 239 96.44 -100.94 20.97
N ALA A 240 96.33 -100.41 22.19
CA ALA A 240 97.44 -100.34 23.13
C ALA A 240 97.82 -101.72 23.69
N LEU A 241 96.84 -102.56 24.02
CA LEU A 241 97.04 -103.97 24.42
C LEU A 241 97.56 -104.81 23.24
N HIS A 242 96.99 -104.61 22.06
CA HIS A 242 97.46 -105.21 20.81
C HIS A 242 98.85 -104.70 20.46
N LYS A 243 99.18 -103.44 20.76
CA LYS A 243 100.52 -102.88 20.65
C LYS A 243 101.44 -103.47 21.72
N GLN A 244 101.00 -103.73 22.95
CA GLN A 244 101.80 -104.46 23.94
C GLN A 244 102.05 -105.91 23.52
N LEU A 245 101.05 -106.57 22.92
CA LEU A 245 101.17 -107.90 22.32
C LEU A 245 102.09 -107.87 21.09
N ILE A 246 101.96 -106.87 20.23
CA ILE A 246 102.83 -106.59 19.10
C ILE A 246 104.22 -106.18 19.58
N ASP A 247 104.39 -105.48 20.69
CA ASP A 247 105.68 -105.06 21.25
C ASP A 247 106.35 -106.28 21.91
N PHE A 248 105.57 -107.20 22.48
CA PHE A 248 106.02 -108.53 22.92
C PHE A 248 106.42 -109.40 21.72
N ILE A 249 105.60 -109.46 20.67
CA ILE A 249 105.87 -110.17 19.40
C ILE A 249 107.03 -109.50 18.64
N ASN A 250 107.17 -108.17 18.66
CA ASN A 250 108.25 -107.40 18.02
C ASN A 250 109.54 -107.48 18.85
N SER A 251 109.47 -107.67 20.17
CA SER A 251 110.63 -108.06 20.98
C SER A 251 111.12 -109.47 20.65
N LEU A 252 110.25 -110.31 20.06
CA LEU A 252 110.54 -111.66 19.58
C LEU A 252 110.87 -111.73 18.07
N VAL A 253 110.44 -110.76 17.27
CA VAL A 253 110.47 -110.90 15.80
C VAL A 253 111.26 -109.80 15.08
N ASN A 254 111.57 -108.65 15.67
CA ASN A 254 112.20 -107.58 14.90
C ASN A 254 113.44 -106.95 15.57
N THR A 255 114.53 -107.72 15.60
CA THR A 255 115.65 -107.33 14.74
C THR A 255 115.12 -107.17 13.31
N THR A 256 115.15 -105.95 12.79
CA THR A 256 114.95 -105.49 11.39
C THR A 256 113.79 -104.49 11.14
N LEU A 257 114.23 -103.24 10.93
CA LEU A 257 113.81 -102.21 9.96
C LEU A 257 112.46 -101.45 10.05
N ASP A 258 112.61 -100.22 10.57
CA ASP A 258 112.17 -98.90 10.03
C ASP A 258 111.01 -98.89 9.01
N THR A 259 109.78 -98.70 9.51
CA THR A 259 108.57 -98.43 8.68
C THR A 259 107.66 -97.33 9.25
N LYS A 260 108.16 -96.46 10.15
CA LYS A 260 107.35 -95.41 10.82
C LYS A 260 107.46 -94.00 10.21
N LYS A 261 108.22 -93.82 9.12
CA LYS A 261 108.42 -92.50 8.51
C LYS A 261 107.32 -92.10 7.51
N TYR A 262 106.49 -93.03 7.02
CA TYR A 262 105.49 -92.73 5.98
C TYR A 262 104.09 -92.35 6.50
N GLU A 263 103.69 -92.76 7.71
CA GLU A 263 102.36 -92.43 8.27
C GLU A 263 102.23 -90.96 8.71
N HIS A 264 103.32 -90.35 9.19
CA HIS A 264 103.32 -88.96 9.64
C HIS A 264 103.11 -87.98 8.48
N ILE A 265 103.62 -88.32 7.29
CA ILE A 265 103.47 -87.51 6.08
C ILE A 265 102.03 -87.58 5.55
N HIS A 266 101.36 -88.74 5.66
CA HIS A 266 99.98 -88.89 5.22
C HIS A 266 98.98 -88.08 6.07
N MET A 267 99.20 -88.04 7.39
CA MET A 267 98.35 -87.28 8.32
C MET A 267 98.46 -85.76 8.11
N LEU A 268 99.64 -85.26 7.75
CA LEU A 268 99.82 -83.85 7.39
C LEU A 268 99.09 -83.49 6.09
N MET A 269 99.10 -84.38 5.09
CA MET A 269 98.39 -84.16 3.82
C MET A 269 96.87 -84.09 3.98
N ASP A 270 96.26 -84.95 4.80
CA ASP A 270 94.80 -84.94 4.99
C ASP A 270 94.31 -83.67 5.72
N ARG A 271 95.10 -83.15 6.67
CA ARG A 271 94.77 -81.90 7.38
C ARG A 271 94.86 -80.68 6.45
N GLN A 272 95.84 -80.69 5.54
CA GLN A 272 96.00 -79.64 4.54
C GLN A 272 94.86 -79.69 3.50
N ARG A 273 94.37 -80.89 3.15
CA ARG A 273 93.22 -81.07 2.25
C ARG A 273 91.92 -80.51 2.83
N ASN A 274 91.64 -80.73 4.11
CA ASN A 274 90.43 -80.23 4.78
C ASN A 274 90.46 -78.71 4.96
N PHE A 275 91.62 -78.12 5.27
CA PHE A 275 91.76 -76.67 5.37
C PHE A 275 91.42 -75.97 4.04
N VAL A 276 91.85 -76.55 2.91
CA VAL A 276 91.55 -76.02 1.58
C VAL A 276 90.06 -76.12 1.25
N SER A 277 89.37 -77.20 1.62
CA SER A 277 87.93 -77.34 1.33
C SER A 277 87.07 -76.44 2.22
N GLU A 278 87.38 -76.31 3.52
CA GLU A 278 86.67 -75.41 4.42
C GLU A 278 86.89 -73.93 4.07
N SER A 279 88.12 -73.56 3.69
CA SER A 279 88.42 -72.20 3.24
C SER A 279 87.65 -71.83 1.97
N GLY A 280 87.49 -72.76 1.02
CA GLY A 280 86.62 -72.57 -0.15
C GLY A 280 85.15 -72.34 0.24
N ARG A 281 84.61 -73.18 1.14
CA ARG A 281 83.22 -73.05 1.62
C ARG A 281 82.97 -71.72 2.35
N LEU A 282 83.93 -71.26 3.15
CA LEU A 282 83.82 -69.98 3.86
C LEU A 282 83.82 -68.80 2.89
N ASN A 283 84.69 -68.85 1.87
CA ASN A 283 84.77 -67.82 0.83
C ASN A 283 83.47 -67.75 0.00
N ASP A 284 82.84 -68.88 -0.31
CA ASP A 284 81.54 -68.93 -0.98
C ASP A 284 80.42 -68.29 -0.14
N ILE A 285 80.42 -68.52 1.19
CA ILE A 285 79.47 -67.89 2.11
C ILE A 285 79.71 -66.38 2.18
N GLU A 286 80.97 -65.95 2.32
CA GLU A 286 81.36 -64.54 2.36
C GLU A 286 80.96 -63.81 1.08
N PHE A 287 81.15 -64.44 -0.08
CA PHE A 287 80.72 -63.89 -1.37
C PHE A 287 79.19 -63.72 -1.44
N ARG A 288 78.41 -64.70 -0.95
CA ARG A 288 76.94 -64.59 -0.91
C ARG A 288 76.46 -63.49 0.03
N LEU A 289 77.05 -63.38 1.22
CA LEU A 289 76.71 -62.33 2.18
C LEU A 289 77.08 -60.95 1.65
N THR A 290 78.25 -60.80 1.01
CA THR A 290 78.66 -59.55 0.39
C THR A 290 77.71 -59.14 -0.73
N ARG A 291 77.24 -60.11 -1.53
CA ARG A 291 76.24 -59.87 -2.56
C ARG A 291 74.89 -59.45 -1.98
N SER A 292 74.40 -60.13 -0.95
CA SER A 292 73.11 -59.77 -0.32
C SER A 292 73.18 -58.41 0.38
N ALA A 293 74.30 -58.09 1.02
CA ALA A 293 74.55 -56.77 1.59
C ALA A 293 74.54 -55.68 0.51
N GLY A 294 75.16 -55.94 -0.64
CA GLY A 294 75.12 -55.03 -1.79
C GLY A 294 73.75 -54.90 -2.46
N GLU A 295 72.90 -55.92 -2.40
CA GLU A 295 71.49 -55.87 -2.82
C GLU A 295 70.66 -55.04 -1.83
N LEU A 296 70.72 -55.33 -0.53
CA LEU A 296 70.02 -54.57 0.51
C LEU A 296 70.42 -53.09 0.54
N GLN A 297 71.70 -52.77 0.31
CA GLN A 297 72.14 -51.38 0.27
C GLN A 297 71.60 -50.64 -0.96
N ARG A 298 71.43 -51.32 -2.10
CA ARG A 298 70.77 -50.73 -3.27
C ARG A 298 69.28 -50.49 -3.01
N ASP A 299 68.60 -51.44 -2.38
CA ASP A 299 67.17 -51.33 -2.06
C ASP A 299 66.93 -50.21 -1.04
N LEU A 300 67.80 -50.06 -0.04
CA LEU A 300 67.73 -48.98 0.94
C LEU A 300 67.86 -47.60 0.28
N VAL A 301 68.86 -47.43 -0.58
CA VAL A 301 69.06 -46.17 -1.32
C VAL A 301 67.87 -45.89 -2.26
N HIS A 302 67.36 -46.92 -2.94
CA HIS A 302 66.21 -46.77 -3.81
C HIS A 302 64.95 -46.32 -3.03
N SER A 303 64.68 -46.98 -1.90
CA SER A 303 63.56 -46.64 -1.00
C SER A 303 63.69 -45.22 -0.44
N GLU A 304 64.91 -44.80 -0.05
CA GLU A 304 65.16 -43.44 0.43
C GLU A 304 64.89 -42.39 -0.66
N VAL A 305 65.34 -42.63 -1.90
CA VAL A 305 65.08 -41.72 -3.02
C VAL A 305 63.58 -41.63 -3.33
N GLU A 306 62.85 -42.74 -3.32
CA GLU A 306 61.41 -42.74 -3.52
C GLU A 306 60.66 -42.02 -2.40
N ALA A 307 61.07 -42.24 -1.14
CA ALA A 307 60.50 -41.55 0.01
C ALA A 307 60.75 -40.04 -0.07
N GLN A 308 61.96 -39.61 -0.47
CA GLN A 308 62.29 -38.21 -0.68
C GLN A 308 61.48 -37.56 -1.80
N ARG A 309 61.25 -38.29 -2.92
CA ARG A 309 60.37 -37.82 -4.01
C ARG A 309 58.94 -37.62 -3.53
N LYS A 310 58.35 -38.63 -2.88
CA LYS A 310 56.99 -38.55 -2.32
C LYS A 310 56.86 -37.40 -1.33
N LEU A 311 57.86 -37.21 -0.48
CA LEU A 311 57.88 -36.11 0.50
C LEU A 311 57.99 -34.73 -0.19
N SER A 312 58.75 -34.63 -1.28
CA SER A 312 58.83 -33.41 -2.08
C SER A 312 57.50 -33.10 -2.76
N ASP A 313 56.83 -34.10 -3.33
CA ASP A 313 55.52 -33.95 -3.98
C ASP A 313 54.45 -33.51 -2.99
N LEU A 314 54.39 -34.15 -1.81
CA LEU A 314 53.46 -33.76 -0.73
C LEU A 314 53.70 -32.33 -0.22
N ARG A 315 54.96 -31.88 -0.17
CA ARG A 315 55.28 -30.49 0.20
C ARG A 315 54.78 -29.50 -0.86
N LEU A 316 54.93 -29.84 -2.14
CA LEU A 316 54.44 -29.01 -3.24
C LEU A 316 52.90 -28.92 -3.22
N GLU A 317 52.22 -30.05 -3.01
CA GLU A 317 50.75 -30.08 -2.85
C GLU A 317 50.29 -29.26 -1.65
N GLN A 318 50.97 -29.41 -0.50
CA GLN A 318 50.67 -28.62 0.69
C GLN A 318 50.82 -27.11 0.42
N GLU A 319 51.89 -26.69 -0.26
CA GLU A 319 52.11 -25.30 -0.61
C GLU A 319 51.03 -24.79 -1.56
N TYR A 320 50.65 -25.58 -2.57
CA TYR A 320 49.56 -25.27 -3.49
C TYR A 320 48.24 -25.05 -2.74
N PHE A 321 47.83 -25.98 -1.86
CA PHE A 321 46.60 -25.84 -1.10
C PHE A 321 46.63 -24.66 -0.12
N LEU A 322 47.80 -24.34 0.46
CA LEU A 322 47.96 -23.15 1.28
C LEU A 322 47.78 -21.86 0.46
N GLN A 323 48.28 -21.82 -0.79
CA GLN A 323 48.07 -20.68 -1.68
C GLN A 323 46.60 -20.54 -2.09
N VAL A 324 45.93 -21.64 -2.45
CA VAL A 324 44.51 -21.66 -2.77
C VAL A 324 43.67 -21.17 -1.58
N ARG A 325 43.94 -21.68 -0.38
CA ARG A 325 43.28 -21.24 0.86
C ARG A 325 43.46 -19.74 1.09
N LYS A 326 44.68 -19.22 0.99
CA LYS A 326 44.95 -17.78 1.11
C LYS A 326 44.19 -16.98 0.05
N GLY A 327 44.06 -17.50 -1.17
CA GLY A 327 43.25 -16.91 -2.24
C GLY A 327 41.77 -16.81 -1.86
N ILE A 328 41.20 -17.91 -1.36
CA ILE A 328 39.81 -17.97 -0.88
C ILE A 328 39.59 -17.00 0.29
N GLU A 329 40.48 -16.98 1.29
CA GLU A 329 40.38 -16.06 2.43
C GLU A 329 40.41 -14.58 1.98
N ARG A 330 41.25 -14.23 1.00
CA ARG A 330 41.27 -12.88 0.41
C ARG A 330 39.96 -12.56 -0.30
N ASN A 331 39.42 -13.49 -1.09
CA ASN A 331 38.16 -13.29 -1.80
C ASN A 331 36.99 -13.12 -0.83
N ILE A 332 36.90 -13.95 0.21
CA ILE A 332 35.87 -13.83 1.25
C ILE A 332 35.94 -12.46 1.94
N ASN A 333 37.15 -12.01 2.30
CA ASN A 333 37.32 -10.70 2.93
C ASN A 333 36.98 -9.55 1.98
N TYR A 334 37.34 -9.67 0.70
CA TYR A 334 36.96 -8.71 -0.33
C TYR A 334 35.44 -8.64 -0.50
N ASP A 335 34.77 -9.77 -0.68
CA ASP A 335 33.31 -9.85 -0.82
C ASP A 335 32.59 -9.30 0.41
N ARG A 336 33.11 -9.58 1.62
CA ARG A 336 32.59 -9.01 2.86
C ARG A 336 32.73 -7.48 2.90
N SER A 337 33.84 -6.93 2.42
CA SER A 337 34.04 -5.48 2.37
C SER A 337 33.13 -4.81 1.34
N VAL A 338 32.95 -5.43 0.17
CA VAL A 338 32.08 -4.93 -0.90
C VAL A 338 30.61 -4.99 -0.48
N THR A 339 30.17 -6.10 0.11
CA THR A 339 28.79 -6.24 0.60
C THR A 339 28.49 -5.24 1.71
N PHE A 340 29.43 -5.02 2.63
CA PHE A 340 29.30 -3.99 3.67
C PHE A 340 29.18 -2.57 3.07
N ALA A 341 30.03 -2.21 2.12
CA ALA A 341 29.95 -0.89 1.46
C ALA A 341 28.64 -0.68 0.69
N LYS A 342 28.16 -1.72 -0.01
CA LYS A 342 26.85 -1.70 -0.70
C LYS A 342 25.71 -1.55 0.30
N LEU A 343 25.73 -2.29 1.39
CA LEU A 343 24.71 -2.21 2.43
C LEU A 343 24.70 -0.83 3.11
N GLN A 344 25.88 -0.25 3.36
CA GLN A 344 26.01 1.10 3.91
C GLN A 344 25.42 2.15 2.96
N THR A 345 25.69 2.04 1.66
CA THR A 345 25.14 2.94 0.63
C THR A 345 23.62 2.81 0.56
N LEU A 346 23.10 1.58 0.45
CA LEU A 346 21.66 1.32 0.41
C LEU A 346 20.95 1.83 1.67
N SER A 347 21.53 1.58 2.85
CA SER A 347 20.98 2.06 4.10
C SER A 347 20.94 3.60 4.13
N GLY A 348 22.01 4.26 3.70
CA GLY A 348 22.08 5.72 3.61
C GLY A 348 21.02 6.31 2.68
N GLU A 349 20.87 5.75 1.48
CA GLU A 349 19.87 6.16 0.49
C GLU A 349 18.44 5.93 1.01
N CYS A 350 18.15 4.77 1.59
CA CYS A 350 16.86 4.46 2.20
C CYS A 350 16.50 5.43 3.33
N TYR A 351 17.46 5.78 4.20
CA TYR A 351 17.23 6.78 5.25
C TYR A 351 17.02 8.19 4.67
N GLY A 352 17.75 8.55 3.61
CA GLY A 352 17.54 9.79 2.87
C GLY A 352 16.13 9.90 2.30
N MET A 353 15.71 8.90 1.54
CA MET A 353 14.35 8.81 0.98
C MET A 353 13.27 8.83 2.06
N LEU A 354 13.46 8.09 3.16
CA LEU A 354 12.52 8.09 4.27
C LEU A 354 12.36 9.49 4.89
N LYS A 355 13.47 10.21 5.06
CA LYS A 355 13.45 11.58 5.58
C LYS A 355 12.71 12.53 4.64
N ASP A 356 12.88 12.38 3.33
CA ASP A 356 12.19 13.21 2.35
C ASP A 356 10.69 12.88 2.27
N TYR A 357 10.30 11.61 2.34
CA TYR A 357 8.90 11.22 2.46
C TYR A 357 8.27 11.72 3.76
N GLN A 358 8.99 11.71 4.88
CA GLN A 358 8.51 12.30 6.13
C GLN A 358 8.32 13.82 6.02
N LYS A 359 9.20 14.53 5.29
CA LYS A 359 8.98 15.96 5.01
C LYS A 359 7.74 16.16 4.15
N LEU A 360 7.57 15.37 3.09
CA LEU A 360 6.41 15.44 2.20
C LEU A 360 5.10 15.17 2.95
N LEU A 361 5.10 14.18 3.86
CA LEU A 361 3.98 13.88 4.74
C LEU A 361 3.64 15.07 5.63
N LYS A 362 4.65 15.70 6.28
CA LYS A 362 4.44 16.92 7.08
C LYS A 362 3.87 18.08 6.26
N TYR A 363 4.35 18.27 5.01
CA TYR A 363 3.78 19.28 4.12
C TYR A 363 2.34 18.95 3.72
N GLY A 364 2.02 17.68 3.47
CA GLY A 364 0.66 17.20 3.21
C GLY A 364 -0.28 17.42 4.40
N GLU A 365 0.15 17.09 5.62
CA GLU A 365 -0.60 17.36 6.85
C GLU A 365 -0.81 18.86 7.07
N LEU A 366 0.22 19.68 6.83
CA LEU A 366 0.11 21.14 6.93
C LEU A 366 -0.89 21.70 5.91
N LEU A 367 -0.84 21.21 4.66
CA LEU A 367 -1.75 21.61 3.60
C LEU A 367 -3.21 21.21 3.93
N LEU A 368 -3.44 19.99 4.43
CA LEU A 368 -4.75 19.54 4.87
C LEU A 368 -5.27 20.36 6.05
N SER A 369 -4.40 20.68 7.01
CA SER A 369 -4.73 21.54 8.15
C SER A 369 -5.10 22.95 7.71
N HIS A 370 -4.34 23.54 6.77
CA HIS A 370 -4.66 24.84 6.17
C HIS A 370 -5.99 24.77 5.40
N ALA A 371 -6.20 23.77 4.55
CA ALA A 371 -7.43 23.58 3.80
C ALA A 371 -8.66 23.43 4.74
N ALA A 372 -8.52 22.69 5.84
CA ALA A 372 -9.57 22.54 6.84
C ALA A 372 -9.89 23.87 7.54
N ASN A 373 -8.87 24.67 7.88
CA ASN A 373 -9.07 25.99 8.46
C ASN A 373 -9.67 26.99 7.47
N CYS A 374 -9.23 27.00 6.21
CA CYS A 374 -9.83 27.81 5.15
C CYS A 374 -11.30 27.41 4.89
N ARG A 375 -11.62 26.11 4.92
CA ARG A 375 -13.00 25.62 4.75
C ARG A 375 -13.96 26.11 5.84
N LYS A 376 -13.48 26.39 7.07
CA LYS A 376 -14.32 26.99 8.13
C LYS A 376 -14.82 28.38 7.76
N LEU A 377 -14.04 29.14 7.00
CA LEU A 377 -14.35 30.51 6.57
C LEU A 377 -15.19 30.56 5.28
N GLN A 378 -15.36 29.44 4.59
CA GLN A 378 -16.20 29.35 3.39
C GLN A 378 -17.68 29.37 3.75
N THR A 379 -18.49 29.98 2.87
CA THR A 379 -19.95 29.98 3.00
C THR A 379 -20.53 28.61 2.65
N GLU A 380 -21.74 28.28 3.14
CA GLU A 380 -22.40 27.01 2.79
C GLU A 380 -22.64 26.87 1.28
N SER A 381 -22.86 27.99 0.59
CA SER A 381 -23.01 28.02 -0.86
C SER A 381 -21.75 27.53 -1.60
N GLU A 382 -20.56 27.87 -1.11
CA GLU A 382 -19.28 27.44 -1.69
C GLU A 382 -18.89 26.01 -1.27
N LYS A 383 -19.36 25.55 -0.10
CA LYS A 383 -19.11 24.18 0.39
C LYS A 383 -19.91 23.13 -0.35
N VAL A 384 -21.15 23.45 -0.72
CA VAL A 384 -22.13 22.50 -1.31
C VAL A 384 -22.13 22.57 -2.84
N VAL A 385 -21.85 23.73 -3.43
CA VAL A 385 -21.89 23.91 -4.88
C VAL A 385 -20.49 23.67 -5.47
N VAL A 386 -20.34 22.57 -6.19
CA VAL A 386 -19.25 22.43 -7.16
C VAL A 386 -19.41 23.56 -8.17
N PRO A 387 -18.37 24.38 -8.45
CA PRO A 387 -18.47 25.42 -9.47
C PRO A 387 -19.02 24.78 -10.74
N LYS A 388 -20.21 25.19 -11.18
CA LYS A 388 -20.74 24.73 -12.46
C LYS A 388 -19.80 25.26 -13.53
N TYR A 389 -19.26 24.36 -14.33
CA TYR A 389 -18.53 24.73 -15.54
C TYR A 389 -19.52 25.39 -16.49
N GLU A 390 -19.66 26.71 -16.39
CA GLU A 390 -19.94 27.48 -17.58
C GLU A 390 -18.64 27.45 -18.37
N GLU A 391 -18.70 26.95 -19.61
CA GLU A 391 -17.62 27.01 -20.58
C GLU A 391 -17.30 28.49 -20.81
N LEU A 392 -16.44 29.04 -19.95
CA LEU A 392 -15.82 30.32 -20.17
C LEU A 392 -14.97 30.17 -21.42
N ASP A 393 -15.39 30.84 -22.49
CA ASP A 393 -14.59 31.14 -23.66
C ASP A 393 -13.16 31.47 -23.24
N GLU A 394 -12.19 31.08 -24.07
CA GLU A 394 -10.75 31.29 -23.95
C GLU A 394 -10.33 32.78 -23.95
N SER A 395 -11.11 33.65 -23.32
CA SER A 395 -10.72 35.01 -23.02
C SER A 395 -9.80 34.99 -21.81
N ALA A 396 -8.51 35.13 -22.09
CA ALA A 396 -7.39 35.34 -21.18
C ALA A 396 -7.79 35.80 -19.77
N PHE A 397 -8.01 34.83 -18.88
CA PHE A 397 -8.03 35.09 -17.45
C PHE A 397 -6.57 35.20 -16.99
N GLU A 398 -5.97 36.37 -17.20
CA GLU A 398 -4.69 36.72 -16.59
C GLU A 398 -4.94 36.94 -15.10
N LEU A 399 -4.86 35.84 -14.34
CA LEU A 399 -4.66 35.92 -12.90
C LEU A 399 -3.34 36.68 -12.71
N GLU A 400 -3.33 37.77 -11.95
CA GLU A 400 -2.12 38.28 -11.29
C GLU A 400 -1.63 37.17 -10.35
N ALA A 401 -1.01 36.14 -10.94
CA ALA A 401 -0.45 35.03 -10.23
C ALA A 401 0.72 35.62 -9.43
N LEU A 402 0.47 35.81 -8.12
CA LEU A 402 1.48 35.97 -7.08
C LEU A 402 2.79 35.37 -7.56
N ASN A 403 3.79 36.23 -7.73
CA ASN A 403 5.13 36.01 -8.31
C ASN A 403 5.73 34.60 -8.07
N LEU A 404 5.19 33.57 -8.75
CA LEU A 404 5.54 32.15 -8.56
C LEU A 404 6.86 31.80 -9.26
N LYS A 405 7.31 32.67 -10.18
CA LYS A 405 8.61 32.57 -10.86
C LYS A 405 9.81 32.61 -9.90
N ALA A 406 9.64 33.17 -8.69
CA ALA A 406 10.73 33.30 -7.72
C ALA A 406 10.93 32.06 -6.82
N HIS A 407 10.00 31.11 -6.81
CA HIS A 407 9.97 30.04 -5.78
C HIS A 407 9.88 28.61 -6.31
N ILE A 408 9.92 28.40 -7.63
CA ILE A 408 9.69 27.09 -8.22
C ILE A 408 10.63 26.87 -9.42
N ASP A 409 11.55 25.90 -9.30
CA ASP A 409 12.38 25.38 -10.39
C ASP A 409 11.55 24.39 -11.27
N ILE A 410 10.46 24.84 -11.87
CA ILE A 410 9.59 24.04 -12.76
C ILE A 410 9.51 24.73 -14.13
N SER A 411 9.58 23.93 -15.20
CA SER A 411 9.45 24.42 -16.58
C SER A 411 8.10 25.09 -16.81
N GLU A 412 8.05 26.14 -17.64
CA GLU A 412 6.83 26.91 -17.94
C GLU A 412 5.68 26.02 -18.48
N ALA A 413 6.02 24.94 -19.18
CA ALA A 413 5.05 23.94 -19.67
C ALA A 413 4.49 23.02 -18.56
N GLU A 414 5.26 22.74 -17.52
CA GLU A 414 4.80 21.95 -16.37
C GLU A 414 3.98 22.80 -15.41
N LEU A 415 4.36 24.07 -15.24
CA LEU A 415 3.59 25.04 -14.47
C LEU A 415 2.19 25.26 -15.06
N SER A 416 2.08 25.41 -16.39
CA SER A 416 0.78 25.56 -17.05
C SER A 416 -0.10 24.32 -16.90
N LYS A 417 0.48 23.12 -16.98
CA LYS A 417 -0.22 21.86 -16.71
C LYS A 417 -0.71 21.76 -15.25
N HIS A 418 0.11 22.15 -14.28
CA HIS A 418 -0.30 22.20 -12.87
C HIS A 418 -1.38 23.25 -12.61
N MET A 419 -1.29 24.42 -13.22
CA MET A 419 -2.35 25.43 -13.16
C MET A 419 -3.67 24.92 -13.74
N TYR A 420 -3.62 24.18 -14.86
CA TYR A 420 -4.81 23.57 -15.44
C TYR A 420 -5.44 22.52 -14.50
N LEU A 421 -4.64 21.65 -13.89
CA LEU A 421 -5.13 20.68 -12.90
C LEU A 421 -5.75 21.35 -11.67
N MET A 422 -5.29 22.55 -11.31
CA MET A 422 -5.80 23.34 -10.19
C MET A 422 -6.84 24.40 -10.62
N LYS A 423 -7.40 24.36 -11.84
CA LYS A 423 -8.34 25.37 -12.36
C LYS A 423 -9.49 25.68 -11.40
N ASN A 424 -10.06 24.65 -10.77
CA ASN A 424 -11.16 24.81 -9.81
C ASN A 424 -10.75 25.51 -8.51
N PHE A 425 -9.51 25.29 -8.05
CA PHE A 425 -8.98 25.99 -6.89
C PHE A 425 -8.82 27.48 -7.20
N TRP A 426 -8.22 27.81 -8.34
CA TRP A 426 -8.02 29.20 -8.77
C TRP A 426 -9.34 29.92 -9.02
N HIS A 427 -10.33 29.25 -9.61
CA HIS A 427 -11.66 29.82 -9.79
C HIS A 427 -12.34 30.14 -8.46
N ARG A 428 -12.25 29.25 -7.47
CA ARG A 428 -12.78 29.50 -6.12
C ARG A 428 -12.07 30.66 -5.43
N GLN A 429 -10.74 30.75 -5.57
CA GLN A 429 -9.98 31.88 -5.03
C GLN A 429 -10.39 33.20 -5.69
N ALA A 430 -10.57 33.22 -7.01
CA ALA A 430 -11.03 34.40 -7.72
C ALA A 430 -12.43 34.84 -7.25
N LEU A 431 -13.36 33.89 -7.09
CA LEU A 431 -14.72 34.16 -6.62
C LEU A 431 -14.74 34.70 -5.18
N ALA A 432 -13.92 34.14 -4.28
CA ALA A 432 -13.76 34.69 -2.93
C ALA A 432 -13.15 36.10 -2.96
N SER A 433 -12.18 36.36 -3.85
CA SER A 433 -11.57 37.68 -4.01
C SER A 433 -12.56 38.73 -4.54
N THR A 434 -13.42 38.36 -5.51
CA THR A 434 -14.44 39.28 -6.03
C THR A 434 -15.52 39.59 -4.99
N GLN A 435 -15.97 38.59 -4.23
CA GLN A 435 -16.88 38.81 -3.10
C GLN A 435 -16.28 39.74 -2.04
N ASN A 436 -15.01 39.52 -1.65
CA ASN A 436 -14.33 40.39 -0.69
C ASN A 436 -14.22 41.84 -1.21
N LEU A 437 -14.00 42.03 -2.51
CA LEU A 437 -13.93 43.35 -3.13
C LEU A 437 -15.30 44.05 -3.14
N LEU A 438 -16.39 43.31 -3.40
CA LEU A 438 -17.75 43.82 -3.30
C LEU A 438 -18.11 44.22 -1.87
N LEU A 439 -17.83 43.36 -0.89
CA LEU A 439 -18.04 43.66 0.53
C LEU A 439 -17.22 44.88 0.98
N ALA A 440 -15.98 45.01 0.51
CA ALA A 440 -15.14 46.18 0.81
C ALA A 440 -15.68 47.47 0.16
N LYS A 441 -16.38 47.37 -0.96
CA LYS A 441 -17.05 48.51 -1.59
C LYS A 441 -18.32 48.91 -0.83
N GLU A 442 -19.21 47.96 -0.54
CA GLU A 442 -20.43 48.22 0.24
C GLU A 442 -20.09 48.76 1.64
N LYS A 443 -19.07 48.20 2.30
CA LYS A 443 -18.59 48.72 3.59
C LYS A 443 -18.18 50.19 3.50
N ARG A 444 -17.49 50.60 2.42
CA ARG A 444 -17.11 52.01 2.23
C ARG A 444 -18.33 52.89 2.03
N GLU A 445 -19.27 52.48 1.18
CA GLU A 445 -20.52 53.20 0.94
C GLU A 445 -21.35 53.38 2.22
N LEU A 446 -21.50 52.30 3.02
CA LEU A 446 -22.20 52.35 4.31
C LEU A 446 -21.48 53.22 5.33
N ILE A 447 -20.14 53.24 5.35
CA ILE A 447 -19.37 54.13 6.22
C ILE A 447 -19.60 55.59 5.81
N GLU A 448 -19.61 55.88 4.50
CA GLU A 448 -19.88 57.22 3.98
C GLU A 448 -21.32 57.68 4.28
N GLU A 449 -22.32 56.81 4.11
CA GLU A 449 -23.71 57.10 4.48
C GLU A 449 -23.88 57.29 5.98
N ASN A 450 -23.30 56.42 6.80
CA ASN A 450 -23.31 56.57 8.26
C ASN A 450 -22.65 57.89 8.67
N GLN A 451 -21.57 58.28 8.00
CA GLN A 451 -20.94 59.57 8.23
C GLN A 451 -21.87 60.73 7.84
N LYS A 452 -22.55 60.66 6.68
CA LYS A 452 -23.58 61.64 6.29
C LYS A 452 -24.72 61.73 7.31
N TYR A 453 -25.21 60.61 7.84
CA TYR A 453 -26.23 60.60 8.87
C TYR A 453 -25.73 61.19 10.19
N LYS A 454 -24.51 60.86 10.62
CA LYS A 454 -23.88 61.48 11.80
C LYS A 454 -23.75 62.99 11.62
N ASP A 455 -23.36 63.44 10.45
CA ASP A 455 -23.18 64.87 10.16
C ASP A 455 -24.54 65.59 10.02
N PHE A 456 -25.57 64.92 9.47
CA PHE A 456 -26.95 65.40 9.45
C PHE A 456 -27.54 65.53 10.87
N ILE A 457 -27.37 64.51 11.73
CA ILE A 457 -27.80 64.55 13.13
C ILE A 457 -27.07 65.68 13.88
N LYS A 458 -25.76 65.85 13.67
CA LYS A 458 -25.00 66.98 14.25
C LYS A 458 -25.49 68.34 13.75
N LEU A 459 -25.94 68.44 12.50
CA LEU A 459 -26.50 69.68 11.93
C LEU A 459 -27.91 69.97 12.49
N MET A 460 -28.76 68.95 12.60
CA MET A 460 -30.11 69.05 13.15
C MET A 460 -30.10 69.36 14.65
N SER A 461 -29.16 68.78 15.40
CA SER A 461 -28.94 69.08 16.82
C SER A 461 -28.51 70.54 17.08
N LYS A 462 -28.11 71.30 16.04
CA LYS A 462 -27.80 72.74 16.14
C LYS A 462 -28.97 73.65 15.74
N ARG A 463 -30.07 73.12 15.16
CA ARG A 463 -31.27 73.91 14.82
C ARG A 463 -32.28 73.80 15.97
N GLU A 464 -32.50 74.90 16.70
CA GLU A 464 -33.37 74.95 17.89
C GLU A 464 -34.88 75.04 17.60
N ASN A 465 -35.37 74.57 16.44
CA ASN A 465 -36.80 74.68 16.10
C ASN A 465 -37.50 73.31 16.13
N ILE A 466 -38.23 73.08 17.22
CA ILE A 466 -38.86 71.80 17.60
C ILE A 466 -39.99 71.39 16.63
N ASP A 467 -40.63 72.36 15.96
CA ASP A 467 -41.81 72.14 15.10
C ASP A 467 -41.47 71.57 13.71
N ASP A 468 -40.27 71.86 13.17
CA ASP A 468 -39.80 71.29 11.90
C ASP A 468 -39.31 69.84 12.07
N MET A 469 -38.86 69.47 13.28
CA MET A 469 -38.45 68.10 13.58
C MET A 469 -39.62 67.13 13.54
N LEU A 470 -40.79 67.49 14.08
CA LEU A 470 -41.93 66.56 14.15
C LEU A 470 -42.60 66.29 12.79
N LYS A 471 -42.54 67.22 11.83
CA LYS A 471 -43.11 67.04 10.48
C LYS A 471 -42.28 66.14 9.57
N THR A 472 -41.00 65.90 9.89
CA THR A 472 -40.08 65.11 9.07
C THR A 472 -39.83 63.69 9.61
N PHE A 473 -40.37 63.35 10.78
CA PHE A 473 -40.36 62.00 11.35
C PHE A 473 -41.39 61.03 10.72
N THR A 474 -41.83 61.27 9.48
CA THR A 474 -42.44 60.20 8.67
C THR A 474 -41.33 59.30 8.13
N VAL A 475 -40.86 58.40 9.00
CA VAL A 475 -40.00 57.29 8.60
C VAL A 475 -40.77 56.46 7.57
N THR A 476 -40.40 56.59 6.30
CA THR A 476 -40.85 55.65 5.28
C THR A 476 -40.17 54.33 5.59
N SER A 477 -40.97 53.34 6.01
CA SER A 477 -40.50 51.98 6.24
C SER A 477 -39.88 51.46 4.94
N ILE A 478 -38.57 51.17 4.95
CA ILE A 478 -37.89 50.45 3.88
C ILE A 478 -38.14 48.96 4.10
N LEU A 479 -39.40 48.56 3.96
CA LEU A 479 -39.78 47.20 3.61
C LEU A 479 -40.71 47.30 2.41
N LEU A 480 -40.15 47.77 1.28
CA LEU A 480 -40.68 47.38 -0.02
C LEU A 480 -40.33 45.90 -0.24
N PRO A 481 -41.28 45.04 -0.64
CA PRO A 481 -40.95 43.73 -1.18
C PRO A 481 -40.07 43.95 -2.41
N LYS A 482 -38.84 43.41 -2.41
CA LYS A 482 -38.05 43.27 -3.63
C LYS A 482 -38.72 42.21 -4.50
N GLU A 483 -39.75 42.61 -5.23
CA GLU A 483 -40.18 41.92 -6.44
C GLU A 483 -39.63 42.70 -7.64
N LEU A 484 -38.99 41.96 -8.55
CA LEU A 484 -38.68 42.32 -9.94
C LEU A 484 -37.60 43.39 -10.17
N GLN A 485 -36.34 43.01 -9.94
CA GLN A 485 -35.22 43.45 -10.79
C GLN A 485 -34.31 42.26 -11.14
N CYS A 486 -34.89 41.23 -11.75
CA CYS A 486 -34.16 40.15 -12.42
C CYS A 486 -34.68 39.91 -13.84
N GLU A 487 -35.12 40.94 -14.56
CA GLU A 487 -35.38 40.83 -15.99
C GLU A 487 -34.96 42.15 -16.65
N ASN A 488 -33.70 42.21 -17.11
CA ASN A 488 -33.20 43.02 -18.23
C ASN A 488 -31.66 43.10 -18.21
N LYS A 489 -31.01 41.94 -18.37
CA LYS A 489 -29.66 41.83 -18.93
C LYS A 489 -29.53 40.52 -19.73
N TYR A 490 -30.39 40.34 -20.72
CA TYR A 490 -30.17 39.40 -21.82
C TYR A 490 -30.69 40.01 -23.13
N HIS A 491 -30.07 41.11 -23.54
CA HIS A 491 -30.02 41.55 -24.93
C HIS A 491 -28.71 42.30 -25.14
N MET A 492 -27.62 41.53 -25.28
CA MET A 492 -26.48 41.82 -26.17
C MET A 492 -25.39 40.77 -25.96
N LYS A 493 -25.57 39.61 -26.59
CA LYS A 493 -24.68 38.96 -27.57
C LYS A 493 -25.14 37.53 -27.79
#